data_AF-A0A6L4B4C0-F1
#
_entry.id   AF-A0A6L4B4C0-F1
#
_cell.length_a   1.000
_cell.length_b   1.000
_cell.length_c   1.000
_cell.angle_alpha   90.00
_cell.angle_beta   90.00
_cell.angle_gamma   90.00
#
_symmetry.space_group_name_H-M   'P 1'
#
loop_
_entity.id
_entity.type
_entity.pdbx_description
1 polymer ?
#
loop_
_entity_poly.entity_id
_entity_poly.type
_entity_poly.pdbx_seq_one_letter_code
_entity_poly.pdbx_strand_id
1 'polypeptide(L)' 'AGVGVVGGLLAGGAIGLVLIEVVNRQSFHWSMDLHVPWLSLLLFGGGLVALAAVAAVLAGRQAMAHSAVLAVREDW' A
#
# COMPACT_ATOMS: atom_id res chain seq x y z
N ALA A 1 -5.65 1.23 -4.78
CA ALA A 1 -4.49 0.59 -4.13
C ALA A 1 -3.16 1.22 -4.57
N GLY A 2 -2.82 1.21 -5.86
CA GLY A 2 -1.51 1.69 -6.35
C GLY A 2 -1.13 3.12 -5.92
N VAL A 3 -2.04 4.09 -6.03
CA VAL A 3 -1.80 5.47 -5.58
C VAL A 3 -1.47 5.54 -4.08
N GLY A 4 -2.18 4.77 -3.25
CA GLY A 4 -1.93 4.70 -1.81
C GLY A 4 -0.59 4.07 -1.47
N VAL A 5 -0.20 3.02 -2.19
CA VAL A 5 1.12 2.37 -2.03
C VAL A 5 2.23 3.35 -2.39
N VAL A 6 2.14 4.02 -3.54
CA VAL A 6 3.13 5.01 -3.98
C VAL A 6 3.22 6.16 -2.99
N GLY A 7 2.07 6.72 -2.58
CA GLY A 7 2.03 7.80 -1.60
C GLY A 7 2.65 7.40 -0.26
N GLY A 8 2.34 6.21 0.24
CA GLY A 8 2.91 5.68 1.47
C GLY A 8 4.42 5.45 1.40
N LEU A 9 4.92 4.91 0.28
CA LEU A 9 6.35 4.72 0.06
C LEU A 9 7.11 6.05 -0.03
N LEU A 10 6.55 7.06 -0.70
CA LEU A 10 7.14 8.40 -0.78
C LEU A 10 7.17 9.08 0.60
N ALA A 11 6.05 9.05 1.33
CA ALA A 11 5.98 9.64 2.66
C ALA A 11 6.93 8.94 3.66
N GLY A 12 6.94 7.60 3.67
CA GLY A 12 7.86 6.82 4.49
C GLY A 12 9.32 7.05 4.12
N GLY A 13 9.63 7.14 2.83
CA GLY A 13 10.96 7.48 2.34
C GLY A 13 11.42 8.88 2.76
N ALA A 14 10.54 9.88 2.67
CA ALA A 14 10.83 11.24 3.13
C ALA A 14 11.12 11.28 4.63
N ILE A 15 10.33 10.58 5.44
CA ILE A 15 10.57 10.45 6.89
C ILE A 15 11.90 9.75 7.14
N GLY A 16 12.18 8.64 6.45
CA GLY A 16 13.44 7.92 6.57
C GLY A 16 14.66 8.79 6.24
N LEU A 17 14.60 9.60 5.19
CA LEU A 17 15.66 10.54 4.84
C LEU A 17 15.88 11.60 5.92
N VAL A 18 14.81 12.16 6.50
CA VAL A 18 14.94 13.11 7.62
C VAL A 18 15.65 12.45 8.81
N LEU A 19 15.30 11.22 9.13
CA LEU A 19 15.93 10.49 10.23
C LEU A 19 17.42 10.22 9.96
N ILE A 20 17.80 9.90 8.72
CA ILE A 20 19.19 9.61 8.35
C ILE A 20 20.03 10.88 8.24
N GLU A 21 19.53 11.89 7.53
CA GLU A 21 20.31 13.08 7.18
C GLU A 21 20.34 14.12 8.29
N VAL A 22 19.26 14.25 9.04
CA VAL A 22 19.13 15.25 10.11
C VAL A 22 19.43 14.60 11.45
N VAL A 23 18.60 13.62 11.85
CA VAL A 23 18.64 13.10 13.23
C VAL A 23 19.92 12.28 13.49
N ASN A 24 20.25 11.35 12.62
CA ASN A 24 21.43 10.50 12.77
C ASN A 24 22.74 11.30 12.63
N ARG A 25 22.82 12.22 11.65
CA ARG A 25 24.00 13.09 11.46
C ARG A 25 24.23 14.03 12.65
N GLN A 26 23.18 14.62 13.22
CA GLN A 26 23.26 15.45 14.44
C GLN A 26 23.74 14.66 15.67
N SER A 27 23.39 13.37 15.74
CA SER A 27 23.69 12.53 16.91
C SER A 27 25.13 11.99 16.88
N PHE A 28 25.63 11.61 15.70
CA PHE A 28 26.87 10.82 15.58
C PHE A 28 28.03 11.51 14.84
N HIS A 29 27.84 12.73 14.30
CA HIS A 29 28.86 13.49 13.53
C HIS A 29 29.50 12.73 12.35
N TRP A 30 29.00 11.55 12.00
CA TRP A 30 29.51 10.66 10.95
C TRP A 30 28.35 10.17 10.07
N SER A 31 28.57 10.08 8.76
CA SER A 31 27.55 9.70 7.76
C SER A 31 27.56 8.19 7.54
N MET A 32 26.39 7.57 7.52
CA MET A 32 26.21 6.17 7.07
C MET A 32 25.71 6.15 5.63
N ASP A 33 26.13 5.15 4.85
CA ASP A 33 25.61 4.92 3.51
C ASP A 33 24.14 4.46 3.57
N LEU A 34 23.32 5.04 2.69
CA LEU A 34 21.91 4.68 2.55
C LEU A 34 21.78 3.39 1.71
N HIS A 35 21.31 2.31 2.33
CA HIS A 35 20.94 1.09 1.62
C HIS A 35 19.42 0.93 1.53
N VAL A 36 18.86 1.13 0.34
CA VAL A 36 17.41 1.01 0.11
C VAL A 36 17.05 -0.46 -0.21
N PRO A 37 16.17 -1.10 0.58
CA PRO A 37 15.82 -2.52 0.39
C PRO A 37 14.75 -2.68 -0.71
N TRP A 38 15.13 -2.44 -1.97
CA TRP A 38 14.22 -2.42 -3.12
C TRP A 38 13.34 -3.68 -3.24
N LEU A 39 13.93 -4.85 -3.03
CA LEU A 39 13.19 -6.11 -3.12
C LEU A 39 12.07 -6.19 -2.08
N SER A 40 12.37 -5.84 -0.83
CA SER A 40 11.38 -5.83 0.25
C SER A 40 10.27 -4.81 -0.03
N LEU A 41 10.61 -3.62 -0.55
CA LEU A 41 9.64 -2.60 -0.92
C LEU A 41 8.71 -3.06 -2.06
N LEU A 42 9.26 -3.73 -3.08
CA LEU A 42 8.49 -4.29 -4.18
C LEU A 42 7.56 -5.41 -3.73
N LEU A 43 8.04 -6.32 -2.88
CA LEU A 43 7.22 -7.40 -2.33
C LEU A 43 6.09 -6.85 -1.45
N PHE A 44 6.40 -5.87 -0.59
CA PHE A 44 5.40 -5.22 0.25
C PHE A 44 4.34 -4.48 -0.58
N GLY A 45 4.77 -3.62 -1.51
CA GLY A 45 3.87 -2.84 -2.35
C GLY A 45 3.03 -3.72 -3.28
N GLY A 46 3.67 -4.69 -3.94
CA GLY A 46 3.00 -5.68 -4.78
C GLY A 46 2.00 -6.53 -3.99
N GLY A 47 2.38 -6.97 -2.79
CA GLY A 47 1.49 -7.72 -1.88
C GLY A 47 0.26 -6.92 -1.49
N LEU A 48 0.42 -5.64 -1.13
CA LEU A 48 -0.68 -4.74 -0.82
C LEU A 48 -1.65 -4.57 -2.00
N VAL A 49 -1.12 -4.37 -3.22
CA VAL A 49 -1.97 -4.26 -4.42
C VAL A 49 -2.70 -5.57 -4.71
N ALA A 50 -2.01 -6.72 -4.60
CA ALA A 50 -2.60 -8.03 -4.82
C ALA A 50 -3.72 -8.32 -3.82
N LEU A 51 -3.48 -8.08 -2.53
CA LEU A 51 -4.48 -8.26 -1.47
C LEU A 51 -5.68 -7.33 -1.68
N ALA A 52 -5.45 -6.07 -2.06
CA ALA A 52 -6.54 -5.14 -2.37
C ALA A 52 -7.36 -5.59 -3.59
N ALA A 53 -6.72 -6.17 -4.61
CA ALA A 53 -7.41 -6.72 -5.77
C ALA A 53 -8.27 -7.93 -5.37
N VAL A 54 -7.73 -8.85 -4.57
CA VAL A 54 -8.49 -9.99 -4.02
C VAL A 54 -9.69 -9.50 -3.22
N ALA A 55 -9.50 -8.55 -2.31
CA ALA A 55 -10.59 -7.97 -1.52
C ALA A 55 -11.67 -7.33 -2.41
N ALA A 56 -11.28 -6.58 -3.45
CA ALA A 56 -12.21 -5.98 -4.40
C ALA A 56 -13.01 -7.03 -5.18
N VAL A 57 -12.36 -8.12 -5.64
CA VAL A 57 -13.04 -9.22 -6.33
C VAL A 57 -14.05 -9.90 -5.42
N LEU A 58 -13.68 -10.20 -4.17
CA LEU A 58 -14.58 -10.83 -3.20
C LEU A 58 -15.79 -9.94 -2.89
N ALA A 59 -15.56 -8.65 -2.64
CA ALA A 59 -16.63 -7.68 -2.40
C ALA A 59 -17.56 -7.55 -3.60
N GLY A 60 -17.00 -7.47 -4.82
CA GLY A 60 -17.79 -7.40 -6.05
C GLY A 60 -18.68 -8.63 -6.27
N ARG A 61 -18.15 -9.84 -6.02
CA ARG A 61 -18.94 -11.08 -6.11
C ARG A 61 -20.10 -11.10 -5.11
N GLN A 62 -19.87 -10.62 -3.89
CA GLN A 62 -20.90 -10.54 -2.85
C GLN A 62 -21.99 -9.52 -3.22
N ALA A 63 -21.60 -8.36 -3.74
CA ALA A 63 -22.54 -7.34 -4.17
C ALA A 63 -23.44 -7.82 -5.33
N MET A 64 -22.87 -8.44 -6.37
CA MET A 64 -23.63 -8.93 -7.52
C MET A 64 -24.62 -10.03 -7.17
N ALA A 65 -24.28 -10.93 -6.23
CA ALA A 65 -25.21 -11.95 -5.76
C ALA A 65 -26.44 -11.33 -5.05
N HIS A 66 -26.22 -10.27 -4.27
CA HIS A 66 -27.30 -9.56 -3.57
C HIS A 66 -28.18 -8.76 -4.55
N SER A 67 -27.57 -8.10 -5.54
CA SER A 67 -28.29 -7.36 -6.59
C SER A 67 -29.16 -8.27 -7.45
N ALA A 68 -28.70 -9.47 -7.79
CA ALA A 68 -29.47 -10.43 -8.60
C ALA A 68 -30.75 -10.91 -7.88
N VAL A 69 -30.70 -11.11 -6.56
CA VAL A 69 -31.87 -11.51 -5.77
C VAL A 69 -32.90 -10.37 -5.66
N LEU A 70 -32.44 -9.12 -5.58
CA LEU A 70 -33.33 -7.96 -5.54
C LEU A 70 -34.01 -7.72 -6.90
N ALA A 71 -33.26 -7.84 -8.01
CA ALA A 71 -33.84 -7.71 -9.36
C ALA A 71 -34.95 -8.74 -9.62
N VAL A 72 -34.74 -10.01 -9.22
CA VAL A 72 -35.78 -11.04 -9.34
C VAL A 72 -37.00 -10.75 -8.47
N ARG A 73 -36.86 -10.02 -7.37
CA ARG A 73 -38.02 -9.63 -6.54
C ARG A 73 -38.79 -8.43 -7.08
N GLU A 74 -38.17 -7.60 -7.92
CA GLU A 74 -38.83 -6.44 -8.55
C GLU A 74 -39.58 -6.83 -9.83
N ASP A 75 -39.19 -7.95 -10.46
CA ASP A 75 -39.80 -8.49 -11.69
C ASP A 75 -41.04 -9.38 -11.46
N TRP A 76 -41.39 -9.69 -10.19
CA TRP A 76 -42.59 -10.45 -9.81
C TRP A 76 -43.59 -9.57 -9.08
#